data_AF-A0A7K0RJ87-F1
#
_entry.id   AF-A0A7K0RJ87-F1
#
_cell.length_a   1.000
_cell.length_b   1.000
_cell.length_c   1.000
_cell.angle_alpha   90.00
_cell.angle_beta   90.00
_cell.angle_gamma   90.00
#
_symmetry.space_group_name_H-M   'P 1'
#
loop_
_entity.id
_entity.type
_entity.pdbx_description
1 polymer ?
#
loop_
_entity_poly.entity_id
_entity_poly.type
_entity_poly.pdbx_seq_one_letter_code
_entity_poly.pdbx_strand_id
1 'polypeptide(L)'
;VEQFGYTSVMQAPKVQKITVNMGVGEAKQDSKMLDAAAGQLAQIAGQAPNVRLARKSIANFKLREGMPVGLAVTLRGDRAYEFLDRLMSVAIPRIRDFRGLPANFDGRGNYTIGVREQIIFPEIDYDAVDQIRGLDIAITTSAATDEEGHALLSLFGMPFIDKPNPEQIAAEEAAKAAEDAAKREAAELAKAELSESESAGDGEEAEEGEDAAAEPSADATEETSDEPEDEAANDAAEETDQ
;
A
#
# COMPACT_ATOMS: atom_id res chain seq x y z
N VAL A 1 9.43 -8.29 30.49
CA VAL A 1 9.74 -9.47 31.36
C VAL A 1 8.53 -9.83 32.21
N GLU A 2 7.95 -8.87 32.92
CA GLU A 2 6.74 -9.08 33.74
C GLU A 2 5.53 -9.55 32.92
N GLN A 3 5.33 -8.99 31.72
CA GLN A 3 4.18 -9.29 30.85
C GLN A 3 4.08 -10.76 30.42
N PHE A 4 5.20 -11.47 30.24
CA PHE A 4 5.24 -12.86 29.77
C PHE A 4 5.74 -13.84 30.83
N GLY A 5 5.97 -13.38 32.07
CA GLY A 5 6.36 -14.24 33.19
C GLY A 5 7.66 -15.02 32.99
N TYR A 6 8.63 -14.47 32.24
CA TYR A 6 9.88 -15.18 31.96
C TYR A 6 10.67 -15.50 33.23
N THR A 7 11.26 -16.69 33.26
CA THR A 7 12.06 -17.17 34.41
C THR A 7 13.49 -16.64 34.38
N SER A 8 13.96 -16.16 33.24
CA SER A 8 15.31 -15.61 33.06
C SER A 8 15.30 -14.34 32.22
N VAL A 9 16.11 -13.36 32.61
CA VAL A 9 16.29 -12.09 31.88
C VAL A 9 16.76 -12.34 30.44
N MET A 10 17.51 -13.41 30.20
CA MET A 10 18.01 -13.78 28.87
C MET A 10 16.93 -14.29 27.92
N GLN A 11 15.74 -14.63 28.42
CA GLN A 11 14.58 -14.99 27.59
C GLN A 11 13.88 -13.76 27.02
N ALA A 12 14.18 -12.56 27.52
CA ALA A 12 13.59 -11.34 26.99
C ALA A 12 13.92 -11.18 25.49
N PRO A 13 12.91 -10.98 24.63
CA PRO A 13 13.13 -10.74 23.21
C PRO A 13 14.00 -9.51 22.97
N LYS A 14 14.90 -9.60 21.99
CA LYS A 14 15.76 -8.49 21.54
C LYS A 14 15.79 -8.40 20.02
N VAL A 15 16.08 -7.21 19.51
CA VAL A 15 16.34 -7.01 18.08
C VAL A 15 17.72 -7.58 17.75
N GLN A 16 17.77 -8.55 16.84
CA GLN A 16 19.04 -9.19 16.43
C GLN A 16 19.71 -8.45 15.28
N LYS A 17 18.92 -8.09 14.27
CA LYS A 17 19.38 -7.39 13.07
C LYS A 17 18.19 -6.75 12.36
N ILE A 18 18.47 -5.73 11.58
CA ILE A 18 17.53 -5.15 10.63
C ILE A 18 18.13 -5.30 9.25
N THR A 19 17.39 -5.92 8.33
CA THR A 19 17.78 -6.06 6.94
C THR A 19 16.94 -5.12 6.11
N VAL A 20 17.59 -4.19 5.42
CA VAL A 20 16.94 -3.29 4.46
C VAL A 20 17.30 -3.76 3.07
N ASN A 21 16.29 -4.03 2.27
CA ASN A 21 16.42 -4.54 0.91
C ASN A 21 15.74 -3.58 -0.07
N MET A 22 16.37 -3.36 -1.21
CA MET A 22 15.83 -2.57 -2.30
C MET A 22 15.91 -3.39 -3.58
N GLY A 23 14.75 -3.68 -4.17
CA GLY A 23 14.65 -4.35 -5.46
C GLY A 23 14.77 -3.33 -6.59
N VAL A 24 15.78 -3.47 -7.44
CA VAL A 24 16.01 -2.58 -8.58
C VAL A 24 15.96 -3.42 -9.86
N GLY A 25 14.75 -3.77 -10.31
CA GLY A 25 14.55 -4.65 -11.47
C GLY A 25 15.11 -4.10 -12.80
N GLU A 26 15.28 -2.78 -12.88
CA GLU A 26 15.85 -2.06 -14.01
C GLU A 26 17.40 -2.04 -14.01
N ALA A 27 18.03 -2.46 -12.90
CA ALA A 27 19.49 -2.46 -12.75
C ALA A 27 20.23 -3.35 -13.78
N LYS A 28 19.52 -4.26 -14.45
CA LYS A 28 20.08 -5.09 -15.52
C LYS A 28 20.34 -4.31 -16.81
N GLN A 29 19.64 -3.20 -17.02
CA GLN A 29 19.73 -2.37 -18.23
C GLN A 29 20.63 -1.16 -18.02
N ASP A 30 20.58 -0.57 -16.82
CA ASP A 30 21.39 0.59 -16.47
C ASP A 30 22.11 0.40 -15.13
N SER A 31 23.44 0.35 -15.19
CA SER A 31 24.28 0.27 -14.00
C SER A 31 24.28 1.56 -13.19
N LYS A 32 24.03 2.72 -13.81
CA LYS A 32 24.00 4.01 -13.11
C LYS A 32 22.83 4.11 -12.14
N MET A 33 21.69 3.54 -12.51
CA MET A 33 20.50 3.47 -11.64
C MET A 33 20.80 2.64 -10.38
N LEU A 34 21.60 1.59 -10.52
CA LEU A 34 22.04 0.79 -9.38
C LEU A 34 23.01 1.58 -8.48
N ASP A 35 23.95 2.31 -9.06
CA ASP A 35 24.90 3.13 -8.30
C ASP A 35 24.19 4.26 -7.54
N ALA A 36 23.20 4.91 -8.17
CA ALA A 36 22.36 5.92 -7.53
C ALA A 36 21.56 5.33 -6.36
N ALA A 37 20.89 4.19 -6.57
CA ALA A 37 20.18 3.48 -5.52
C ALA A 37 21.12 3.03 -4.37
N ALA A 38 22.37 2.65 -4.70
CA ALA A 38 23.37 2.31 -3.70
C ALA A 38 23.78 3.52 -2.86
N GLY A 39 23.92 4.70 -3.48
CA GLY A 39 24.16 5.96 -2.78
C GLY A 39 23.02 6.33 -1.82
N GLN A 40 21.78 6.28 -2.30
CA GLN A 40 20.59 6.57 -1.48
C GLN A 40 20.47 5.60 -0.30
N LEU A 41 20.63 4.29 -0.53
CA LEU A 41 20.56 3.29 0.54
C LEU A 41 21.72 3.45 1.54
N ALA A 42 22.90 3.86 1.08
CA ALA A 42 24.03 4.15 1.96
C ALA A 42 23.77 5.37 2.86
N GLN A 43 23.12 6.42 2.33
CA GLN A 43 22.71 7.59 3.10
C GLN A 43 21.68 7.22 4.18
N ILE A 44 20.67 6.43 3.81
CA ILE A 44 19.62 5.97 4.73
C ILE A 44 20.21 5.09 5.85
N ALA A 45 21.06 4.12 5.49
CA ALA A 45 21.54 3.10 6.42
C ALA A 45 22.85 3.49 7.14
N GLY A 46 23.56 4.55 6.71
CA GLY A 46 24.90 4.88 7.19
C GLY A 46 25.95 3.80 6.92
N GLN A 47 25.68 2.92 5.96
CA GLN A 47 26.49 1.75 5.66
C GLN A 47 26.43 1.42 4.17
N ALA A 48 27.59 1.10 3.58
CA ALA A 48 27.67 0.68 2.19
C ALA A 48 26.82 -0.58 1.93
N PRO A 49 25.90 -0.54 0.95
CA PRO A 49 25.07 -1.68 0.60
C PRO A 49 25.83 -2.75 -0.18
N ASN A 50 25.36 -3.99 -0.05
CA ASN A 50 25.87 -5.10 -0.83
C ASN A 50 24.96 -5.38 -2.03
N VAL A 51 25.56 -5.44 -3.23
CA VAL A 51 24.87 -5.76 -4.49
C VAL A 51 24.46 -7.22 -4.50
N ARG A 52 23.16 -7.47 -4.70
CA ARG A 52 22.59 -8.81 -4.80
C ARG A 52 22.53 -9.24 -6.26
N LEU A 53 23.27 -10.31 -6.55
CA LEU A 53 23.30 -10.95 -7.86
C LEU A 53 22.20 -12.02 -7.97
N ALA A 54 21.69 -12.20 -9.19
CA ALA A 54 20.75 -13.27 -9.53
C ALA A 54 21.39 -14.64 -9.32
N ARG A 55 20.72 -15.52 -8.56
CA ARG A 55 21.18 -16.90 -8.32
C ARG A 55 20.75 -17.89 -9.41
N LYS A 56 19.72 -17.56 -10.17
CA LYS A 56 19.13 -18.43 -11.20
C LYS A 56 18.77 -17.59 -12.41
N SER A 57 18.94 -18.18 -13.59
CA SER A 57 18.46 -17.60 -14.85
C SER A 57 16.97 -17.89 -15.01
N ILE A 58 16.17 -16.85 -15.24
CA ILE A 58 14.71 -16.97 -15.45
C ILE A 58 14.33 -16.13 -16.67
N ALA A 59 13.83 -16.79 -17.71
CA ALA A 59 13.53 -16.16 -19.00
C ALA A 59 12.43 -15.09 -18.90
N ASN A 60 11.38 -15.32 -18.09
CA ASN A 60 10.26 -14.38 -17.92
C ASN A 60 10.71 -13.00 -17.44
N PHE A 61 11.70 -12.94 -16.54
CA PHE A 61 12.26 -11.69 -16.05
C PHE A 61 13.43 -11.18 -16.91
N LYS A 62 13.78 -11.90 -17.98
CA LYS A 62 14.98 -11.67 -18.82
C LYS A 62 16.25 -11.61 -17.96
N LEU A 63 16.34 -12.48 -16.94
CA LEU A 63 17.45 -12.52 -16.00
C LEU A 63 18.39 -13.70 -16.29
N ARG A 64 19.70 -13.44 -16.25
CA ARG A 64 20.78 -14.43 -16.26
C ARG A 64 21.46 -14.47 -14.89
N GLU A 65 22.00 -15.63 -14.53
CA GLU A 65 22.81 -15.81 -13.32
C GLU A 65 23.99 -14.82 -13.28
N GLY A 66 24.26 -14.26 -12.11
CA GLY A 66 25.35 -13.31 -11.90
C GLY A 66 25.03 -11.85 -12.26
N MET A 67 23.86 -11.55 -12.83
CA MET A 67 23.45 -10.17 -13.07
C MET A 67 23.00 -9.47 -11.78
N PRO A 68 23.28 -8.17 -11.59
CA PRO A 68 22.78 -7.44 -10.43
C PRO A 68 21.26 -7.22 -10.51
N VAL A 69 20.57 -7.42 -9.39
CA VAL A 69 19.09 -7.32 -9.30
C VAL A 69 18.64 -6.36 -8.20
N GLY A 70 19.46 -6.15 -7.18
CA GLY A 70 19.09 -5.27 -6.08
C GLY A 70 20.22 -5.04 -5.10
N LEU A 71 19.88 -4.36 -4.01
CA LEU A 71 20.81 -3.92 -2.98
C LEU A 71 20.27 -4.34 -1.62
N ALA A 72 21.15 -4.76 -0.73
CA ALA A 72 20.76 -5.05 0.64
C ALA A 72 21.81 -4.57 1.65
N VAL A 73 21.33 -4.05 2.77
CA VAL A 73 22.13 -3.71 3.94
C VAL A 73 21.64 -4.55 5.12
N THR A 74 22.57 -5.02 5.95
CA THR A 74 22.23 -5.62 7.24
C THR A 74 22.86 -4.79 8.35
N LEU A 75 21.99 -4.19 9.16
CA LEU A 75 22.33 -3.39 10.33
C LEU A 75 22.29 -4.28 11.58
N ARG A 76 23.27 -4.10 12.46
CA ARG A 76 23.41 -4.82 13.74
C ARG A 76 23.97 -3.87 14.80
N GLY A 77 23.72 -4.18 16.07
CA GLY A 77 24.19 -3.37 17.20
C GLY A 77 23.57 -1.98 17.16
N ASP A 78 24.36 -0.96 17.51
CA ASP A 78 23.89 0.42 17.69
C ASP A 78 23.23 0.98 16.43
N ARG A 79 23.81 0.71 15.24
CA ARG A 79 23.24 1.15 13.95
C ARG A 79 21.84 0.61 13.68
N ALA A 80 21.51 -0.58 14.20
CA ALA A 80 20.17 -1.12 14.05
C ALA A 80 19.17 -0.35 14.92
N TYR A 81 19.55 0.01 16.15
CA TYR A 81 18.70 0.81 17.04
C TYR A 81 18.55 2.25 16.56
N GLU A 82 19.62 2.88 16.08
CA GLU A 82 19.57 4.21 15.46
C GLU A 82 18.66 4.25 14.23
N PHE A 83 18.76 3.23 13.36
CA PHE A 83 17.88 3.11 12.20
C PHE A 83 16.43 2.88 12.61
N LEU A 84 16.18 2.04 13.62
CA LEU A 84 14.84 1.77 14.13
C LEU A 84 14.20 3.03 14.72
N ASP A 85 14.94 3.78 15.55
CA ASP A 85 14.48 5.05 16.11
C ASP A 85 14.14 6.05 15.02
N ARG A 86 15.04 6.25 14.04
CA ARG A 86 14.80 7.14 12.89
C ARG A 86 13.57 6.71 12.08
N LEU A 87 13.40 5.40 11.87
CA LEU A 87 12.27 4.83 11.15
C LEU A 87 10.95 5.16 11.85
N MET A 88 10.87 4.97 13.17
CA MET A 88 9.65 5.19 13.96
C MET A 88 9.36 6.68 14.19
N SER A 89 10.38 7.45 14.58
CA SER A 89 10.22 8.84 15.00
C SER A 89 10.08 9.80 13.82
N VAL A 90 10.70 9.51 12.67
CA VAL A 90 10.76 10.46 11.55
C VAL A 90 10.19 9.89 10.26
N ALA A 91 10.55 8.66 9.87
CA ALA A 91 10.22 8.16 8.55
C ALA A 91 8.75 7.71 8.43
N ILE A 92 8.24 6.94 9.39
CA ILE A 92 6.86 6.41 9.36
C ILE A 92 5.79 7.53 9.36
N PRO A 93 5.87 8.58 10.20
CA PRO A 93 4.91 9.68 10.17
C PRO A 93 4.88 10.45 8.85
N ARG A 94 5.93 10.37 8.03
CA ARG A 94 6.03 11.03 6.71
C ARG A 94 5.45 10.18 5.58
N ILE A 95 4.99 8.97 5.85
CA ILE A 95 4.29 8.14 4.86
C ILE A 95 2.96 8.83 4.50
N ARG A 96 2.71 9.00 3.20
CA ARG A 96 1.43 9.53 2.71
C ARG A 96 0.28 8.61 3.11
N ASP A 97 -0.79 9.19 3.65
CA ASP A 97 -1.99 8.48 4.12
C ASP A 97 -1.70 7.38 5.16
N PHE A 98 -0.80 7.66 6.12
CA PHE A 98 -0.46 6.72 7.17
C PHE A 98 -1.64 6.45 8.12
N ARG A 99 -2.08 5.18 8.18
CA ARG A 99 -3.18 4.71 9.06
C ARG A 99 -2.71 3.75 10.15
N GLY A 100 -1.40 3.62 10.35
CA GLY A 100 -0.80 2.55 11.15
C GLY A 100 -0.16 1.48 10.27
N LEU A 101 0.75 0.71 10.86
CA LEU A 101 1.40 -0.42 10.21
C LEU A 101 0.63 -1.72 10.47
N PRO A 102 0.42 -2.58 9.45
CA PRO A 102 -0.16 -3.90 9.68
C PRO A 102 0.78 -4.77 10.52
N ALA A 103 0.21 -5.68 11.30
CA ALA A 103 0.94 -6.69 12.07
C ALA A 103 1.42 -7.85 11.15
N ASN A 104 2.32 -7.53 10.22
CA ASN A 104 2.97 -8.47 9.29
C ASN A 104 4.10 -9.25 9.96
N PHE A 105 3.73 -10.17 10.85
CA PHE A 105 4.67 -11.11 11.47
C PHE A 105 4.75 -12.44 10.71
N ASP A 106 5.87 -13.13 10.83
CA ASP A 106 6.17 -14.37 10.10
C ASP A 106 5.82 -15.68 10.86
N GLY A 107 5.11 -15.59 11.98
CA GLY A 107 4.81 -16.73 12.85
C GLY A 107 5.92 -17.04 13.87
N ARG A 108 7.06 -16.35 13.78
CA ARG A 108 8.24 -16.54 14.65
C ARG A 108 8.75 -15.21 15.21
N GLY A 109 7.88 -14.22 15.34
CA GLY A 109 8.19 -12.93 15.93
C GLY A 109 9.12 -12.03 15.09
N ASN A 110 9.40 -12.38 13.83
CA ASN A 110 10.06 -11.45 12.91
C ASN A 110 9.02 -10.62 12.19
N TYR A 111 9.38 -9.36 11.96
CA TYR A 111 8.46 -8.37 11.42
C TYR A 111 8.98 -7.83 10.09
N THR A 112 8.10 -7.71 9.10
CA THR A 112 8.47 -7.17 7.79
C THR A 112 7.51 -6.08 7.35
N ILE A 113 8.07 -4.96 6.89
CA ILE A 113 7.31 -3.85 6.28
C ILE A 113 7.87 -3.53 4.91
N GLY A 114 6.96 -3.26 3.98
CA GLY A 114 7.27 -2.68 2.69
C GLY A 114 6.93 -1.20 2.71
N VAL A 115 7.92 -0.35 2.42
CA VAL A 115 7.75 1.08 2.21
C VAL A 115 7.77 1.32 0.70
N ARG A 116 6.78 2.05 0.20
CA ARG A 116 6.61 2.28 -1.24
C ARG A 116 7.55 3.36 -1.79
N GLU A 117 7.90 4.34 -0.97
CA GLU A 117 8.62 5.54 -1.39
C GLU A 117 9.79 5.78 -0.43
N GLN A 118 11.02 5.85 -0.95
CA GLN A 118 12.23 6.09 -0.15
C GLN A 118 12.35 7.53 0.39
N ILE A 119 11.57 8.46 -0.16
CA ILE A 119 11.56 9.90 0.22
C ILE A 119 11.05 10.18 1.64
N ILE A 120 10.54 9.14 2.33
CA ILE A 120 10.14 9.25 3.74
C ILE A 120 11.34 9.56 4.65
N PHE A 121 12.54 9.18 4.23
CA PHE A 121 13.77 9.47 4.95
C PHE A 121 14.23 10.92 4.68
N PRO A 122 14.44 11.75 5.71
CA PRO A 122 14.88 13.14 5.54
C PRO A 122 16.31 13.24 4.97
N GLU A 123 17.09 12.17 5.03
CA GLU A 123 18.44 12.12 4.47
C GLU A 123 18.45 12.11 2.94
N ILE A 124 17.33 11.77 2.30
CA ILE A 124 17.20 11.76 0.85
C ILE A 124 16.72 13.13 0.38
N ASP A 125 17.51 13.75 -0.49
CA ASP A 125 17.13 14.96 -1.21
C ASP A 125 16.14 14.60 -2.32
N TYR A 126 14.98 15.24 -2.30
CA TYR A 126 13.92 15.03 -3.28
C TYR A 126 14.37 15.37 -4.71
N ASP A 127 15.18 16.43 -4.87
CA ASP A 127 15.60 16.92 -6.18
C ASP A 127 16.68 16.04 -6.81
N ALA A 128 17.41 15.27 -6.00
CA ALA A 128 18.46 14.36 -6.44
C ALA A 128 17.93 12.95 -6.79
N VAL A 129 16.65 12.68 -6.55
CA VAL A 129 16.03 11.37 -6.83
C VAL A 129 15.62 11.29 -8.29
N ASP A 130 16.18 10.30 -8.99
CA ASP A 130 15.85 9.90 -10.35
C ASP A 130 14.45 9.27 -10.45
N GLN A 131 14.16 8.33 -9.56
CA GLN A 131 12.93 7.54 -9.56
C GLN A 131 12.52 7.18 -8.14
N ILE A 132 11.22 7.19 -7.87
CA ILE A 132 10.67 6.70 -6.61
C ILE A 132 10.79 5.17 -6.58
N ARG A 133 11.45 4.65 -5.54
CA ARG A 133 11.75 3.23 -5.32
C ARG A 133 11.21 2.80 -3.96
N GLY A 134 10.67 1.59 -3.92
CA GLY A 134 10.28 0.94 -2.68
C GLY A 134 11.48 0.30 -1.97
N LEU A 135 11.31 0.08 -0.68
CA LEU A 135 12.26 -0.62 0.18
C LEU A 135 11.53 -1.56 1.13
N ASP A 136 12.10 -2.73 1.35
CA ASP A 136 11.61 -3.72 2.29
C ASP A 136 12.51 -3.71 3.53
N ILE A 137 11.91 -3.59 4.70
CA ILE A 137 12.59 -3.62 5.99
C ILE A 137 12.14 -4.86 6.73
N ALA A 138 13.08 -5.77 6.98
CA ALA A 138 12.88 -6.96 7.78
C ALA A 138 13.60 -6.82 9.12
N ILE A 139 12.84 -6.75 10.20
CA ILE A 139 13.32 -6.71 11.58
C ILE A 139 13.33 -8.15 12.12
N THR A 140 14.53 -8.68 12.31
CA THR A 140 14.72 -10.00 12.93
C THR A 140 14.86 -9.84 14.43
N THR A 141 13.99 -10.48 15.18
CA THR A 141 14.02 -10.48 16.64
C THR A 141 14.48 -11.84 17.16
N SER A 142 14.65 -11.96 18.48
CA SER A 142 14.86 -13.25 19.15
C SER A 142 13.58 -13.83 19.74
N ALA A 143 12.41 -13.23 19.48
CA ALA A 143 11.14 -13.74 19.95
C ALA A 143 10.86 -15.12 19.34
N ALA A 144 10.13 -15.96 20.08
CA ALA A 144 9.70 -17.26 19.59
C ALA A 144 8.30 -17.19 18.96
N THR A 145 7.47 -16.26 19.43
CA THR A 145 6.08 -16.08 19.00
C THR A 145 5.83 -14.66 18.48
N ASP A 146 4.77 -14.51 17.69
CA ASP A 146 4.36 -13.21 17.17
C ASP A 146 3.86 -12.27 18.26
N GLU A 147 3.26 -12.79 19.33
CA GLU A 147 2.81 -11.99 20.47
C GLU A 147 3.98 -11.31 21.17
N GLU A 148 5.08 -12.04 21.37
CA GLU A 148 6.31 -11.51 21.95
C GLU A 148 6.96 -10.48 21.03
N GLY A 149 7.01 -10.75 19.73
CA GLY A 149 7.56 -9.84 18.72
C GLY A 149 6.74 -8.55 18.61
N HIS A 150 5.42 -8.67 18.64
CA HIS A 150 4.50 -7.54 18.65
C HIS A 150 4.67 -6.70 19.90
N ALA A 151 4.63 -7.31 21.09
CA ALA A 151 4.82 -6.60 22.35
C ALA A 151 6.17 -5.86 22.40
N LEU A 152 7.26 -6.49 21.92
CA LEU A 152 8.56 -5.85 21.83
C LEU A 152 8.51 -4.56 20.98
N LEU A 153 7.99 -4.65 19.76
CA LEU A 153 7.95 -3.52 18.83
C LEU A 153 6.94 -2.44 19.27
N SER A 154 5.82 -2.83 19.88
CA SER A 154 4.86 -1.90 20.47
C SER A 154 5.50 -1.08 21.59
N LEU A 155 6.31 -1.71 22.46
CA LEU A 155 7.03 -1.01 23.53
C LEU A 155 8.11 -0.06 22.99
N PHE A 156 8.67 -0.34 21.81
CA PHE A 156 9.55 0.59 21.10
C PHE A 156 8.80 1.77 20.47
N GLY A 157 7.46 1.80 20.54
CA GLY A 157 6.64 2.87 19.98
C GLY A 157 6.26 2.66 18.52
N MET A 158 6.32 1.42 18.01
CA MET A 158 5.91 1.15 16.64
C MET A 158 4.40 1.37 16.48
N PRO A 159 3.97 2.25 15.55
CA PRO A 159 2.57 2.59 15.35
C PRO A 159 1.86 1.48 14.57
N PHE A 160 1.45 0.42 15.26
CA PHE A 160 0.61 -0.61 14.67
C PHE A 160 -0.80 -0.08 14.42
N ILE A 161 -1.48 -0.65 13.42
CA ILE A 161 -2.94 -0.54 13.34
C ILE A 161 -3.46 -1.31 14.56
N ASP A 162 -3.86 -0.59 15.60
CA ASP A 162 -4.66 -1.17 16.66
C ASP A 162 -5.82 -1.87 15.97
N LYS A 163 -5.91 -3.19 16.08
CA LYS A 163 -7.16 -3.87 15.70
C LYS A 163 -8.22 -3.21 16.56
N PRO A 164 -9.16 -2.47 15.97
CA PRO A 164 -10.10 -1.75 16.78
C PRO A 164 -10.85 -2.79 17.60
N ASN A 165 -10.90 -2.59 18.92
CA ASN A 165 -11.69 -3.46 19.79
C ASN A 165 -13.11 -3.51 19.19
N PRO A 166 -13.78 -4.66 19.12
CA PRO A 166 -15.14 -4.74 18.57
C PRO A 166 -16.10 -3.74 19.25
N GLU A 167 -15.84 -3.36 20.50
CA GLU A 167 -16.55 -2.30 21.22
C GLU A 167 -16.29 -0.88 20.68
N GLN A 168 -15.07 -0.60 20.19
CA GLN A 168 -14.69 0.70 19.62
C GLN A 168 -15.18 0.86 18.17
N ILE A 169 -15.14 -0.21 17.36
CA ILE A 169 -15.77 -0.21 16.02
C ILE A 169 -17.27 0.02 16.16
N ALA A 170 -17.94 -0.69 17.07
CA ALA A 170 -19.37 -0.51 17.30
C ALA A 170 -19.69 0.91 17.79
N ALA A 171 -18.85 1.51 18.64
CA ALA A 171 -19.02 2.89 19.09
C ALA A 171 -18.79 3.91 17.96
N GLU A 172 -17.78 3.69 17.10
CA GLU A 172 -17.42 4.59 16.00
C GLU A 172 -18.40 4.47 14.83
N GLU A 173 -18.91 3.26 14.54
CA GLU A 173 -19.98 3.00 13.57
C GLU A 173 -21.34 3.51 14.06
N ALA A 174 -21.65 3.36 15.36
CA ALA A 174 -22.87 3.95 15.94
C ALA A 174 -22.81 5.49 15.92
N ALA A 175 -21.65 6.09 16.18
CA ALA A 175 -21.46 7.53 16.08
C ALA A 175 -21.61 8.03 14.63
N LYS A 176 -21.03 7.31 13.65
CA LYS A 176 -21.20 7.61 12.23
C LYS A 176 -22.64 7.45 11.76
N ALA A 177 -23.33 6.39 12.19
CA ALA A 177 -24.73 6.16 11.85
C ALA A 177 -25.66 7.23 12.47
N ALA A 178 -25.35 7.71 13.67
CA ALA A 178 -26.08 8.82 14.29
C ALA A 178 -25.82 10.16 13.56
N GLU A 179 -24.58 10.41 13.11
CA GLU A 179 -24.25 11.60 12.31
C GLU A 179 -24.90 11.56 10.93
N ASP A 180 -24.94 10.40 10.28
CA ASP A 180 -25.60 10.21 8.99
C ASP A 180 -27.13 10.26 9.10
N ALA A 181 -27.70 9.77 10.21
CA ALA A 181 -29.13 9.93 10.50
C ALA A 181 -29.48 11.39 10.77
N ALA A 182 -28.68 12.11 11.55
CA ALA A 182 -28.87 13.54 11.81
C ALA A 182 -28.70 14.39 10.54
N LYS A 183 -27.77 14.02 9.64
CA LYS A 183 -27.63 14.68 8.32
C LYS A 183 -28.81 14.36 7.40
N ARG A 184 -29.37 13.15 7.44
CA ARG A 184 -30.58 12.79 6.67
C ARG A 184 -31.81 13.50 7.18
N GLU A 185 -31.98 13.59 8.50
CA GLU A 185 -33.08 14.30 9.14
C GLU A 185 -32.97 15.82 8.90
N ALA A 186 -31.76 16.39 8.98
CA ALA A 186 -31.51 17.78 8.61
C ALA A 186 -31.71 18.05 7.12
N ALA A 187 -31.36 17.11 6.24
CA ALA A 187 -31.61 17.22 4.81
C ALA A 187 -33.11 17.07 4.46
N GLU A 188 -33.85 16.26 5.21
CA GLU A 188 -35.30 16.07 5.05
C GLU A 188 -36.07 17.30 5.54
N LEU A 189 -35.67 17.89 6.68
CA LEU A 189 -36.21 19.16 7.17
C LEU A 189 -35.88 20.33 6.23
N ALA A 190 -34.65 20.41 5.70
CA ALA A 190 -34.29 21.42 4.71
C ALA A 190 -35.09 21.26 3.40
N LYS A 191 -35.38 20.01 2.99
CA LYS A 191 -36.20 19.71 1.81
C LYS A 191 -37.69 20.01 2.04
N ALA A 192 -38.18 19.85 3.27
CA ALA A 192 -39.52 20.25 3.67
C ALA A 192 -39.68 21.78 3.71
N GLU A 193 -38.71 22.51 4.26
CA GLU A 193 -38.71 23.98 4.27
C GLU A 193 -38.62 24.58 2.86
N LEU A 194 -37.87 23.95 1.95
CA LEU A 194 -37.85 24.31 0.52
C LEU A 194 -39.21 24.09 -0.14
N SER A 195 -39.93 23.00 0.19
CA SER A 195 -41.26 22.71 -0.35
C SER A 195 -42.37 23.62 0.18
N GLU A 196 -42.23 24.16 1.40
CA GLU A 196 -43.19 25.14 1.94
C GLU A 196 -42.99 26.54 1.32
N SER A 197 -41.75 26.88 0.93
CA SER A 197 -41.44 28.15 0.26
C SER A 197 -41.89 28.24 -1.21
N GLU A 198 -42.13 27.10 -1.87
CA GLU A 198 -42.68 27.04 -3.24
C GLU A 198 -44.23 27.06 -3.28
N SER A 199 -44.90 26.86 -2.14
CA SER A 199 -46.38 26.87 -2.08
C SER A 199 -47.02 28.25 -1.90
N ALA A 200 -46.20 29.31 -1.81
CA ALA A 200 -46.64 30.70 -1.68
C ALA A 200 -46.03 31.57 -2.79
N GLY A 201 -46.30 31.22 -4.05
CA GLY A 201 -45.90 32.02 -5.20
C GLY A 201 -46.59 31.59 -6.48
N ASP A 202 -47.70 32.27 -6.77
CA ASP A 202 -48.38 32.41 -8.06
C ASP A 202 -48.96 31.17 -8.76
N GLY A 203 -50.29 31.12 -8.80
CA GLY A 203 -51.02 30.56 -9.93
C GLY A 203 -51.51 31.69 -10.83
N GLU A 204 -51.08 31.72 -12.09
CA GLU A 204 -51.97 31.97 -13.23
C GLU A 204 -51.35 31.42 -14.53
N GLU A 205 -52.11 30.50 -15.13
CA GLU A 205 -52.26 30.08 -16.53
C GLU A 205 -51.07 30.00 -17.53
N ALA A 206 -50.95 28.81 -18.11
CA ALA A 206 -51.15 28.50 -19.54
C ALA A 206 -50.03 27.66 -20.19
N GLU A 207 -50.52 26.61 -20.86
CA GLU A 207 -49.93 25.66 -21.82
C GLU A 207 -48.48 25.84 -22.28
N GLU A 208 -47.70 24.75 -22.22
CA GLU A 208 -47.29 23.96 -23.41
C GLU A 208 -46.36 22.80 -22.99
N GLY A 209 -46.58 21.63 -23.60
CA GLY A 209 -45.54 20.63 -23.87
C GLY A 209 -45.05 19.74 -22.71
N GLU A 210 -45.41 18.45 -22.76
CA GLU A 210 -44.52 17.38 -23.25
C GLU A 210 -44.85 16.03 -22.56
N ASP A 211 -44.79 14.98 -23.38
CA ASP A 211 -45.45 13.69 -23.31
C ASP A 211 -45.48 12.92 -21.98
N ALA A 212 -46.69 12.42 -21.68
CA ALA A 212 -46.91 11.30 -20.77
C ALA A 212 -46.52 9.98 -21.45
N ALA A 213 -45.77 9.17 -20.72
CA ALA A 213 -45.44 7.80 -21.06
C ALA A 213 -46.71 6.98 -21.37
N ALA A 214 -46.74 6.42 -22.57
CA ALA A 214 -47.60 5.30 -22.93
C ALA A 214 -46.69 4.12 -23.27
N GLU A 215 -46.68 3.08 -22.42
CA GLU A 215 -46.45 1.74 -22.95
C GLU A 215 -47.58 1.44 -23.94
N PRO A 216 -47.27 0.79 -25.07
CA PRO A 216 -47.71 -0.61 -25.10
C PRO A 216 -46.82 -1.56 -25.93
N SER A 217 -47.14 -2.83 -25.71
CA SER A 217 -47.15 -3.94 -26.67
C SER A 217 -45.86 -4.74 -26.88
N ALA A 218 -45.99 -6.00 -26.46
CA ALA A 218 -45.48 -7.18 -27.11
C ALA A 218 -45.70 -7.16 -28.64
N ASP A 219 -44.76 -7.71 -29.42
CA ASP A 219 -44.98 -8.92 -30.21
C ASP A 219 -43.66 -9.47 -30.79
N ALA A 220 -43.72 -10.74 -31.20
CA ALA A 220 -42.79 -11.66 -31.87
C ALA A 220 -41.72 -11.06 -32.82
N THR A 221 -40.60 -11.71 -33.14
CA THR A 221 -40.37 -13.04 -33.76
C THR A 221 -38.85 -13.28 -33.73
N GLU A 222 -38.35 -14.45 -33.29
CA GLU A 222 -37.82 -15.52 -34.14
C GLU A 222 -36.71 -15.08 -35.13
N GLU A 223 -35.45 -15.43 -34.85
CA GLU A 223 -34.61 -16.21 -35.79
C GLU A 223 -33.29 -16.67 -35.15
N THR A 224 -32.96 -17.91 -35.48
CA THR A 224 -31.79 -18.70 -35.09
C THR A 224 -30.68 -18.59 -36.15
N SER A 225 -29.42 -18.51 -35.75
CA SER A 225 -28.21 -19.09 -36.39
C SER A 225 -26.99 -18.47 -35.66
N ASP A 226 -26.16 -19.23 -34.94
CA ASP A 226 -25.15 -20.20 -35.38
C ASP A 226 -24.06 -19.53 -36.26
N GLU A 227 -22.93 -19.14 -35.65
CA GLU A 227 -21.62 -19.77 -35.89
C GLU A 227 -20.47 -19.08 -35.09
N PRO A 228 -19.35 -19.79 -34.84
CA PRO A 228 -18.21 -19.35 -34.04
C PRO A 228 -16.97 -18.90 -34.86
N GLU A 229 -16.12 -18.13 -34.17
CA GLU A 229 -14.63 -18.08 -34.20
C GLU A 229 -13.88 -17.90 -35.55
N ASP A 230 -13.34 -16.69 -35.73
CA ASP A 230 -12.32 -16.33 -36.72
C ASP A 230 -10.94 -16.95 -36.37
N GLU A 231 -10.44 -17.81 -37.27
CA GLU A 231 -9.03 -18.19 -37.37
C GLU A 231 -8.28 -17.28 -38.36
N ALA A 232 -7.19 -16.70 -37.86
CA ALA A 232 -5.92 -16.38 -38.51
C ALA A 232 -5.85 -16.22 -40.04
N ALA A 233 -5.46 -15.02 -40.49
CA ALA A 233 -4.35 -14.81 -41.45
C ALA A 233 -4.10 -13.32 -41.68
N ASN A 234 -2.91 -12.83 -41.35
CA ASN A 234 -2.23 -11.89 -42.25
C ASN A 234 -0.72 -11.87 -41.97
N ASP A 235 0.04 -12.51 -42.87
CA ASP A 235 1.48 -12.42 -42.96
C ASP A 235 1.84 -11.74 -44.29
N ALA A 236 2.69 -10.72 -44.16
CA ALA A 236 3.61 -10.10 -45.11
C ALA A 236 3.18 -9.82 -46.58
N ALA A 237 3.07 -8.53 -46.90
CA ALA A 237 3.33 -7.97 -48.23
C ALA A 237 4.14 -6.67 -48.10
N GLU A 238 5.40 -6.70 -48.55
CA GLU A 238 6.26 -5.59 -48.99
C GLU A 238 7.59 -6.25 -49.43
N GLU A 239 8.28 -5.91 -50.51
CA GLU A 239 8.13 -4.92 -51.56
C GLU A 239 9.19 -5.32 -52.61
N THR A 240 8.84 -5.27 -53.89
CA THR A 240 9.78 -5.34 -55.00
C THR A 240 10.26 -3.93 -55.31
N ASP A 241 11.58 -3.68 -55.38
CA ASP A 241 12.13 -2.84 -56.46
C ASP A 241 13.63 -3.07 -56.73
N GLN A 242 13.92 -3.17 -58.03
CA GLN A 242 15.16 -2.92 -58.81
C GLN A 242 16.54 -3.36 -58.33
#